data_AF-A0A357UZL7-F1
#
_entry.id   AF-A0A357UZL7-F1
#
_cell.length_a   1.000
_cell.length_b   1.000
_cell.length_c   1.000
_cell.angle_alpha   90.00
_cell.angle_beta   90.00
_cell.angle_gamma   90.00
#
_symmetry.space_group_name_H-M   'P 1'
#
loop_
_entity.id
_entity.type
_entity.pdbx_description
1 polymer ?
#
loop_
_entity_poly.entity_id
_entity_poly.type
_entity_poly.pdbx_seq_one_letter_code
_entity_poly.pdbx_strand_id
1 'polypeptide(L)'
;MLEVAGHKFRSRLIIGTGKYKDYDLNRQAAEAAEAEMITVAVRRVNLTDPNQPLLVDYLDPKKYTYLPNTAGCFTTDDAVRTLRLAREAGGWTLVKLEILGEQRTLYPMMPETIEATRALTEEGFQVMAYCSDDPILCKRVEEAGAVSIMPLGAPIGSGLGIQNPVNIRLIKEQSEVPVIVDAG
;
A
#
# COMPACT_ATOMS: atom_id res chain seq x y z
N MET A 1 -7.76 -15.55 9.28
CA MET A 1 -6.38 -15.08 9.06
C MET A 1 -6.31 -14.45 7.68
N LEU A 2 -5.59 -13.34 7.52
CA LEU A 2 -5.19 -12.79 6.22
C LEU A 2 -3.89 -13.48 5.81
N GLU A 3 -3.79 -13.90 4.56
CA GLU A 3 -2.57 -14.46 3.99
C GLU A 3 -2.23 -13.70 2.71
N VAL A 4 -1.04 -13.10 2.64
CA VAL A 4 -0.56 -12.36 1.47
C VAL A 4 0.94 -12.58 1.36
N ALA A 5 1.43 -12.82 0.15
CA ALA A 5 2.86 -13.02 -0.11
C ALA A 5 3.54 -14.12 0.75
N GLY A 6 2.78 -15.13 1.19
CA GLY A 6 3.25 -16.18 2.10
C GLY A 6 3.31 -15.78 3.58
N HIS A 7 2.97 -14.54 3.92
CA HIS A 7 2.85 -14.06 5.29
C HIS A 7 1.44 -14.25 5.82
N LYS A 8 1.32 -14.64 7.09
CA LYS A 8 0.04 -14.85 7.77
C LYS A 8 -0.17 -13.81 8.87
N PHE A 9 -1.30 -13.12 8.80
CA PHE A 9 -1.69 -12.06 9.73
C PHE A 9 -3.01 -12.44 10.42
N ARG A 10 -3.03 -12.32 11.75
CA ARG A 10 -4.26 -12.44 12.55
C ARG A 10 -5.13 -11.21 12.34
N SER A 11 -4.51 -10.03 12.38
CA SER A 11 -5.16 -8.76 12.09
C SER A 11 -5.47 -8.62 10.60
N ARG A 12 -6.61 -8.02 10.30
CA ARG A 12 -7.04 -7.64 8.93
C ARG A 12 -7.03 -6.13 8.73
N LEU A 13 -6.47 -5.40 9.70
CA LEU A 13 -6.36 -3.94 9.66
C LEU A 13 -4.90 -3.57 9.37
N ILE A 14 -4.70 -2.91 8.23
CA ILE A 14 -3.41 -2.32 7.85
C ILE A 14 -3.49 -0.83 8.14
N ILE A 15 -2.46 -0.28 8.79
CA ILE A 15 -2.45 1.14 9.17
C ILE A 15 -1.38 1.92 8.42
N GLY A 16 -1.68 3.17 8.10
CA GLY A 16 -0.70 4.12 7.61
C GLY A 16 0.08 4.79 8.74
N THR A 17 1.24 5.37 8.42
CA THR A 17 2.12 6.05 9.39
C THR A 17 2.25 7.57 9.15
N GLY A 18 1.69 8.09 8.06
CA GLY A 18 2.08 9.40 7.52
C GLY A 18 1.37 10.66 8.03
N LYS A 19 0.36 10.57 8.91
CA LYS A 19 -0.44 11.73 9.38
C LYS A 19 -0.57 11.84 10.90
N TYR A 20 0.21 11.07 11.64
CA TYR A 20 0.23 11.17 13.10
C TYR A 20 1.00 12.40 13.55
N LYS A 21 0.64 12.95 14.71
CA LYS A 21 1.32 14.10 15.31
C LYS A 21 2.81 13.82 15.54
N ASP A 22 3.10 12.61 16.00
CA ASP A 22 4.44 12.09 16.29
C ASP A 22 4.44 10.55 16.20
N TYR A 23 5.62 9.94 16.27
CA TYR A 23 5.76 8.48 16.17
C TYR A 23 5.34 7.72 17.43
N ASP A 24 5.30 8.36 18.61
CA ASP A 24 4.76 7.70 19.80
C ASP A 24 3.25 7.51 19.69
N LEU A 25 2.52 8.51 19.21
CA LEU A 25 1.10 8.36 18.89
C LEU A 25 0.89 7.31 17.79
N ASN A 26 1.79 7.22 16.82
CA ASN A 26 1.74 6.18 15.78
C ASN A 26 1.88 4.77 16.38
N ARG A 27 2.82 4.57 17.31
CA ARG A 27 3.00 3.32 18.07
C ARG A 27 1.77 2.97 18.90
N GLN A 28 1.25 3.93 19.67
CA GLN A 28 0.05 3.72 20.51
C GLN A 28 -1.15 3.29 19.65
N ALA A 29 -1.36 3.93 18.49
CA ALA A 29 -2.42 3.55 17.57
C ALA A 29 -2.22 2.16 16.96
N ALA A 30 -0.98 1.81 16.61
CA ALA A 30 -0.66 0.48 16.08
C ALA A 30 -0.91 -0.65 17.09
N GLU A 31 -0.55 -0.42 18.35
CA GLU A 31 -0.79 -1.36 19.45
C GLU A 31 -2.28 -1.52 19.75
N ALA A 32 -3.01 -0.40 19.86
CA ALA A 32 -4.45 -0.43 20.11
C ALA A 32 -5.24 -1.10 18.96
N ALA A 33 -4.78 -0.93 17.72
CA ALA A 33 -5.37 -1.56 16.54
C ALA A 33 -4.99 -3.04 16.37
N GLU A 34 -4.06 -3.56 17.19
CA GLU A 34 -3.43 -4.86 17.01
C GLU A 34 -2.91 -5.05 15.58
N ALA A 35 -2.41 -3.97 14.97
CA ALA A 35 -1.94 -4.01 13.59
C ALA A 35 -0.66 -4.85 13.49
N GLU A 36 -0.58 -5.70 12.49
CA GLU A 36 0.62 -6.52 12.22
C GLU A 36 1.34 -6.05 10.94
N MET A 37 0.69 -5.20 10.13
CA MET A 37 1.26 -4.60 8.92
C MET A 37 1.03 -3.10 8.92
N ILE A 38 2.08 -2.34 8.57
CA ILE A 38 2.06 -0.87 8.52
C ILE A 38 2.61 -0.35 7.19
N THR A 39 2.01 0.70 6.65
CA THR A 39 2.51 1.32 5.41
C THR A 39 3.52 2.43 5.71
N VAL A 40 4.60 2.48 4.92
CA VAL A 40 5.69 3.45 5.11
C VAL A 40 5.98 4.16 3.79
N ALA A 41 5.88 5.49 3.78
CA ALA A 41 6.23 6.26 2.60
C ALA A 41 7.75 6.37 2.49
N VAL A 42 8.34 5.75 1.45
CA VAL A 42 9.80 5.67 1.26
C VAL A 42 10.44 7.06 1.22
N ARG A 43 9.76 8.02 0.59
CA ARG A 43 10.22 9.42 0.46
C ARG A 43 10.32 10.18 1.80
N ARG A 44 9.75 9.64 2.89
CA ARG A 44 9.71 10.30 4.22
C ARG A 44 10.61 9.65 5.26
N VAL A 45 11.36 8.62 4.89
CA VAL A 45 12.36 8.04 5.79
C VAL A 45 13.56 8.98 5.83
N ASN A 46 13.78 9.62 6.98
CA ASN A 46 14.87 10.55 7.15
C ASN A 46 16.19 9.77 7.28
N LEU A 47 16.95 9.71 6.19
CA LEU A 47 18.26 9.05 6.14
C LEU A 47 19.42 10.02 6.40
N THR A 48 19.13 11.32 6.56
CA THR A 48 20.14 12.38 6.47
C THR A 48 20.31 13.21 7.75
N ASP A 49 19.27 13.30 8.59
CA ASP A 49 19.34 14.02 9.87
C ASP A 49 19.27 13.03 11.03
N PRO A 50 20.41 12.69 11.66
CA PRO A 50 20.47 11.71 12.74
C PRO A 50 19.81 12.20 14.04
N ASN A 51 19.43 13.48 14.14
CA ASN A 51 18.79 14.02 15.33
C ASN A 51 17.26 13.95 15.28
N GLN A 52 16.69 13.55 14.14
CA GLN A 52 15.24 13.38 14.03
C GLN A 52 14.82 11.98 14.46
N PRO A 53 13.65 11.84 15.11
CA PRO A 53 13.09 10.53 15.43
C PRO A 53 12.99 9.67 14.17
N LEU A 54 13.28 8.37 14.28
CA LEU A 54 13.08 7.42 13.19
C LEU A 54 11.85 6.56 13.49
N LEU A 55 11.06 6.26 12.46
CA LEU A 55 9.87 5.41 12.61
C LEU A 55 10.21 4.05 13.25
N VAL A 56 11.37 3.48 12.90
CA VAL A 56 11.84 2.17 13.38
C VAL A 56 12.09 2.14 14.89
N ASP A 57 12.35 3.29 15.52
CA ASP A 57 12.55 3.37 16.97
C ASP A 57 11.23 3.20 17.74
N TYR A 58 10.10 3.42 17.07
CA TYR A 58 8.76 3.36 17.66
C TYR A 58 7.96 2.15 17.17
N LEU A 59 8.17 1.74 15.92
CA LEU A 59 7.51 0.60 15.29
C LEU A 59 8.58 -0.40 14.81
N ASP A 60 9.04 -1.27 15.70
CA ASP A 60 10.11 -2.22 15.39
C ASP A 60 9.77 -3.10 14.16
N PRO A 61 10.58 -3.11 13.09
CA PRO A 61 10.38 -3.98 11.92
C PRO A 61 10.44 -5.49 12.23
N LYS A 62 10.89 -5.90 13.43
CA LYS A 62 10.77 -7.27 13.93
C LYS A 62 9.36 -7.62 14.43
N LYS A 63 8.58 -6.61 14.83
CA LYS A 63 7.21 -6.75 15.33
C LYS A 63 6.17 -6.51 14.23
N TYR A 64 6.45 -5.59 13.31
CA TYR A 64 5.52 -5.20 12.24
C TYR A 64 6.08 -5.56 10.87
N THR A 65 5.21 -6.05 9.98
CA THR A 65 5.53 -6.11 8.55
C THR A 65 5.42 -4.72 7.96
N TYR A 66 6.53 -4.21 7.46
CA TYR A 66 6.59 -2.95 6.76
C TYR A 66 6.11 -3.14 5.32
N LEU A 67 5.24 -2.24 4.87
CA LEU A 67 4.73 -2.17 3.51
C LEU A 67 5.15 -0.82 2.89
N PRO A 68 6.37 -0.71 2.34
CA PRO A 68 6.83 0.49 1.67
C PRO A 68 5.91 0.85 0.51
N ASN A 69 5.62 2.14 0.36
CA ASN A 69 4.71 2.62 -0.67
C ASN A 69 5.27 3.75 -1.53
N THR A 70 4.63 3.94 -2.68
CA THR A 70 4.97 4.96 -3.67
C THR A 70 4.07 6.20 -3.57
N ALA A 71 3.56 6.52 -2.38
CA ALA A 71 2.67 7.67 -2.20
C ALA A 71 3.29 8.96 -2.78
N GLY A 72 2.51 9.64 -3.62
CA GLY A 72 2.95 10.83 -4.34
C GLY A 72 3.73 10.56 -5.64
N CYS A 73 3.73 9.33 -6.16
CA CYS A 73 4.19 9.04 -7.52
C CYS A 73 3.03 9.18 -8.52
N PHE A 74 3.35 9.70 -9.72
CA PHE A 74 2.38 9.97 -10.79
C PHE A 74 2.70 9.21 -12.09
N THR A 75 3.84 8.53 -12.15
CA THR A 75 4.29 7.75 -13.31
C THR A 75 4.85 6.40 -12.86
N THR A 76 4.86 5.43 -13.77
CA THR A 76 5.47 4.11 -13.59
C THR A 76 6.93 4.23 -13.20
N ASP A 77 7.70 5.04 -13.91
CA ASP A 77 9.14 5.21 -13.66
C ASP A 77 9.43 5.70 -12.23
N ASP A 78 8.67 6.69 -11.74
CA ASP A 78 8.83 7.21 -10.39
C ASP A 78 8.51 6.16 -9.33
N ALA A 79 7.43 5.40 -9.54
CA ALA A 79 6.97 4.38 -8.61
C ALA A 79 7.96 3.20 -8.56
N VAL A 80 8.37 2.69 -9.71
CA VAL A 80 9.34 1.59 -9.84
C VAL A 80 10.68 1.99 -9.22
N ARG A 81 11.18 3.19 -9.54
CA ARG A 81 12.41 3.71 -8.94
C ARG A 81 12.30 3.82 -7.42
N THR A 82 11.17 4.31 -6.90
CA THR A 82 10.95 4.45 -5.46
C THR A 82 10.99 3.09 -4.74
N LEU A 83 10.38 2.05 -5.31
CA LEU A 83 10.37 0.71 -4.69
C LEU A 83 11.69 -0.03 -4.84
N ARG A 84 12.42 0.16 -5.95
CA ARG A 84 13.81 -0.30 -6.06
C ARG A 84 14.69 0.31 -4.97
N LEU A 85 14.57 1.61 -4.70
CA LEU A 85 15.28 2.25 -3.59
C LEU A 85 14.88 1.67 -2.22
N ALA A 86 13.60 1.36 -2.01
CA ALA A 86 13.17 0.70 -0.78
C ALA A 86 13.82 -0.67 -0.61
N ARG A 87 13.86 -1.48 -1.68
CA ARG A 87 14.53 -2.78 -1.69
C ARG A 87 16.03 -2.66 -1.37
N GLU A 88 16.73 -1.70 -1.96
CA GLU A 88 18.16 -1.48 -1.66
C GLU A 88 18.39 -0.99 -0.23
N ALA A 89 17.51 -0.14 0.30
CA ALA A 89 17.69 0.47 1.62
C ALA A 89 17.35 -0.47 2.79
N GLY A 90 16.37 -1.37 2.63
CA GLY A 90 15.91 -2.22 3.72
C GLY A 90 15.48 -3.63 3.34
N GLY A 91 15.75 -4.07 2.10
CA GLY A 91 15.50 -5.45 1.66
C GLY A 91 14.03 -5.79 1.46
N TRP A 92 13.13 -4.80 1.38
CA TRP A 92 11.70 -5.04 1.24
C TRP A 92 11.32 -5.45 -0.19
N THR A 93 10.66 -6.61 -0.33
CA THR A 93 10.07 -7.09 -1.58
C THR A 93 8.55 -7.02 -1.59
N LEU A 94 7.90 -7.05 -0.42
CA LEU A 94 6.47 -6.79 -0.25
C LEU A 94 6.24 -5.29 -0.22
N VAL A 95 5.45 -4.77 -1.17
CA VAL A 95 5.34 -3.33 -1.44
C VAL A 95 3.89 -2.93 -1.76
N LYS A 96 3.50 -1.71 -1.36
CA LYS A 96 2.25 -1.10 -1.79
C LYS A 96 2.51 -0.18 -2.98
N LEU A 97 1.98 -0.54 -4.14
CA LEU A 97 2.03 0.29 -5.33
C LEU A 97 0.85 1.27 -5.35
N GLU A 98 1.17 2.55 -5.46
CA GLU A 98 0.23 3.67 -5.56
C GLU A 98 0.74 4.63 -6.64
N ILE A 99 0.02 4.73 -7.77
CA ILE A 99 0.29 5.69 -8.83
C ILE A 99 -0.96 6.52 -9.04
N LEU A 100 -0.84 7.83 -8.85
CA LEU A 100 -1.95 8.77 -8.85
C LEU A 100 -2.09 9.43 -10.22
N GLY A 101 -3.32 9.65 -10.68
CA GLY A 101 -3.57 10.37 -11.92
C GLY A 101 -3.40 11.88 -11.79
N GLU A 102 -3.76 12.44 -10.64
CA GLU A 102 -3.60 13.86 -10.35
C GLU A 102 -3.71 14.15 -8.85
N GLN A 103 -3.26 15.34 -8.42
CA GLN A 103 -3.12 15.70 -7.02
C GLN A 103 -4.43 16.00 -6.30
N ARG A 104 -5.47 16.44 -7.01
CA ARG A 104 -6.70 16.92 -6.36
C ARG A 104 -7.56 15.77 -5.85
N THR A 105 -7.77 14.74 -6.67
CA THR A 105 -8.58 13.57 -6.31
C THR A 105 -7.79 12.45 -5.69
N LEU A 106 -6.48 12.37 -5.97
CA LEU A 106 -5.63 11.23 -5.60
C LEU A 106 -6.22 9.90 -6.13
N TYR A 107 -6.93 9.97 -7.26
CA TYR A 107 -7.49 8.80 -7.93
C TYR A 107 -6.36 8.03 -8.65
N PRO A 108 -6.41 6.69 -8.70
CA PRO A 108 -5.34 5.91 -9.30
C PRO A 108 -5.28 6.06 -10.82
N MET A 109 -4.06 6.16 -11.36
CA MET A 109 -3.80 6.11 -12.81
C MET A 109 -3.69 4.65 -13.24
N MET A 110 -4.83 4.03 -13.55
CA MET A 110 -4.91 2.58 -13.77
C MET A 110 -3.98 2.02 -14.86
N PRO A 111 -3.76 2.68 -16.02
CA PRO A 111 -2.79 2.21 -17.02
C PRO A 111 -1.37 2.08 -16.44
N GLU A 112 -0.90 3.11 -15.74
CA GLU A 112 0.43 3.13 -15.10
C GLU A 112 0.50 2.08 -13.97
N THR A 113 -0.56 1.95 -13.16
CA THR A 113 -0.61 0.94 -12.09
C THR A 113 -0.44 -0.48 -12.65
N ILE A 114 -1.10 -0.81 -13.76
CA ILE A 114 -1.00 -2.14 -14.39
C ILE A 114 0.42 -2.37 -14.95
N GLU A 115 0.98 -1.37 -15.64
CA GLU A 115 2.33 -1.44 -16.20
C GLU A 115 3.39 -1.62 -15.11
N ALA A 116 3.36 -0.79 -14.07
CA ALA A 116 4.28 -0.88 -12.94
C ALA A 116 4.12 -2.19 -12.17
N THR A 117 2.90 -2.69 -11.99
CA THR A 117 2.65 -3.99 -11.33
C THR A 117 3.36 -5.11 -12.07
N ARG A 118 3.26 -5.15 -13.40
CA ARG A 118 3.93 -6.16 -14.22
C ARG A 118 5.45 -6.06 -14.10
N ALA A 119 6.01 -4.86 -14.29
CA ALA A 119 7.44 -4.63 -14.22
C ALA A 119 8.03 -5.03 -12.86
N LEU A 120 7.37 -4.64 -11.76
CA LEU A 120 7.80 -4.96 -10.41
C LEU A 120 7.70 -6.47 -10.12
N THR A 121 6.64 -7.12 -10.59
CA THR A 121 6.48 -8.57 -10.41
C THR A 121 7.57 -9.36 -11.14
N GLU A 122 7.92 -8.95 -12.37
CA GLU A 122 9.04 -9.53 -13.14
C GLU A 122 10.39 -9.36 -12.41
N GLU A 123 10.53 -8.31 -11.60
CA GLU A 123 11.69 -8.07 -10.73
C GLU A 123 11.62 -8.78 -9.37
N GLY A 124 10.61 -9.61 -9.13
CA GLY A 124 10.43 -10.38 -7.90
C GLY A 124 9.84 -9.59 -6.72
N PHE A 125 9.23 -8.42 -6.96
CA PHE A 125 8.42 -7.77 -5.94
C PHE A 125 7.08 -8.49 -5.76
N GLN A 126 6.58 -8.44 -4.52
CA GLN A 126 5.24 -8.90 -4.15
C GLN A 126 4.35 -7.66 -4.03
N VAL A 127 3.64 -7.33 -5.11
CA VAL A 127 2.93 -6.06 -5.26
C VAL A 127 1.52 -6.13 -4.67
N MET A 128 1.22 -5.24 -3.72
CA MET A 128 -0.14 -4.93 -3.28
C MET A 128 -0.55 -3.60 -3.93
N ALA A 129 -1.55 -3.61 -4.81
CA ALA A 129 -1.78 -2.47 -5.71
C ALA A 129 -3.04 -1.67 -5.34
N TYR A 130 -2.88 -0.37 -5.09
CA TYR A 130 -3.98 0.59 -4.99
C TYR A 130 -4.62 0.81 -6.36
N CYS A 131 -5.93 0.59 -6.43
CA CYS A 131 -6.69 0.64 -7.68
C CYS A 131 -8.06 1.29 -7.51
N SER A 132 -8.70 1.61 -8.63
CA SER A 132 -10.08 2.07 -8.62
C SER A 132 -11.02 0.95 -8.18
N ASP A 133 -12.29 1.30 -7.95
CA ASP A 133 -13.36 0.33 -7.74
C ASP A 133 -13.89 -0.26 -9.07
N ASP A 134 -13.12 -0.26 -10.16
CA ASP A 134 -13.52 -0.87 -11.43
C ASP A 134 -13.17 -2.37 -11.41
N PRO A 135 -14.15 -3.30 -11.49
CA PRO A 135 -13.87 -4.73 -11.45
C PRO A 135 -12.96 -5.21 -12.59
N ILE A 136 -13.10 -4.66 -13.80
CA ILE A 136 -12.29 -5.08 -14.95
C ILE A 136 -10.85 -4.66 -14.73
N LEU A 137 -10.61 -3.43 -14.27
CA LEU A 137 -9.26 -2.94 -14.05
C LEU A 137 -8.60 -3.63 -12.84
N CYS A 138 -9.36 -3.93 -11.79
CA CYS A 138 -8.89 -4.76 -10.68
C CYS A 138 -8.40 -6.13 -11.16
N LYS A 139 -9.16 -6.81 -12.04
CA LYS A 139 -8.76 -8.12 -12.59
C LYS A 139 -7.48 -8.01 -13.43
N ARG A 140 -7.32 -6.93 -14.19
CA ARG A 140 -6.08 -6.69 -14.97
C ARG A 140 -4.85 -6.46 -14.09
N VAL A 141 -5.00 -5.82 -12.93
CA VAL A 141 -3.91 -5.67 -11.96
C VAL A 141 -3.55 -7.02 -11.34
N GLU A 142 -4.54 -7.87 -11.07
CA GLU A 142 -4.31 -9.25 -10.62
C GLU A 142 -3.57 -10.08 -11.68
N GLU A 143 -4.01 -10.03 -12.95
CA GLU A 143 -3.37 -10.69 -14.08
C GLU A 143 -1.95 -10.15 -14.37
N ALA A 144 -1.65 -8.91 -13.97
CA ALA A 144 -0.31 -8.35 -14.03
C ALA A 144 0.64 -8.89 -12.93
N GLY A 145 0.13 -9.67 -11.99
CA GLY A 145 0.93 -10.36 -10.97
C GLY A 145 0.83 -9.80 -9.56
N ALA A 146 -0.12 -8.89 -9.29
CA ALA A 146 -0.33 -8.39 -7.93
C ALA A 146 -0.68 -9.54 -6.96
N VAL A 147 -0.04 -9.54 -5.79
CA VAL A 147 -0.34 -10.50 -4.71
C VAL A 147 -1.55 -10.09 -3.87
N SER A 148 -2.05 -8.87 -4.06
CA SER A 148 -3.28 -8.35 -3.46
C SER A 148 -3.80 -7.14 -4.25
N ILE A 149 -5.12 -7.03 -4.34
CA ILE A 149 -5.82 -5.89 -4.97
C ILE A 149 -6.38 -5.00 -3.87
N MET A 150 -6.14 -3.69 -3.99
CA MET A 150 -6.53 -2.70 -2.98
C MET A 150 -7.47 -1.64 -3.56
N PRO A 151 -8.75 -1.97 -3.82
CA PRO A 151 -9.68 -1.02 -4.41
C PRO A 151 -10.06 0.08 -3.41
N LEU A 152 -10.20 1.31 -3.92
CA LEU A 152 -10.67 2.43 -3.11
C LEU A 152 -12.14 2.29 -2.69
N GLY A 153 -12.45 2.72 -1.46
CA GLY A 153 -13.83 2.95 -1.05
C GLY A 153 -14.35 4.31 -1.53
N ALA A 154 -13.50 5.33 -1.42
CA ALA A 154 -13.70 6.71 -1.86
C ALA A 154 -12.33 7.40 -2.08
N PRO A 155 -12.28 8.62 -2.65
CA PRO A 155 -11.04 9.38 -2.76
C PRO A 155 -10.30 9.51 -1.43
N ILE A 156 -8.96 9.44 -1.49
CA ILE A 156 -8.10 9.37 -0.30
C ILE A 156 -8.35 10.54 0.65
N GLY A 157 -8.67 10.23 1.90
CA GLY A 157 -8.86 11.21 2.97
C GLY A 157 -10.19 11.96 2.93
N SER A 158 -11.15 11.50 2.11
CA SER A 158 -12.48 12.12 2.02
C SER A 158 -13.39 11.80 3.22
N GLY A 159 -13.22 10.63 3.85
CA GLY A 159 -14.06 10.20 4.98
C GLY A 159 -15.49 9.80 4.56
N LEU A 160 -15.70 9.54 3.27
CA LEU A 160 -17.00 9.18 2.70
C LEU A 160 -17.32 7.69 2.84
N GLY A 161 -16.31 6.86 3.11
CA GLY A 161 -16.47 5.41 3.14
C GLY A 161 -16.78 4.83 1.76
N ILE A 162 -17.29 3.60 1.70
CA ILE A 162 -17.52 2.87 0.44
C ILE A 162 -18.69 3.51 -0.34
N GLN A 163 -18.38 4.12 -1.49
CA GLN A 163 -19.39 4.75 -2.36
C GLN A 163 -20.12 3.73 -3.23
N ASN A 164 -19.42 2.69 -3.69
CA ASN A 164 -19.97 1.69 -4.59
C ASN A 164 -19.80 0.26 -4.03
N PRO A 165 -20.66 -0.15 -3.08
CA PRO A 165 -20.58 -1.48 -2.46
C PRO A 165 -20.81 -2.61 -3.47
N VAL A 166 -21.51 -2.35 -4.57
CA VAL A 166 -21.74 -3.35 -5.63
C VAL A 166 -20.41 -3.69 -6.31
N ASN A 167 -19.63 -2.70 -6.70
CA ASN A 167 -18.34 -2.93 -7.33
C ASN A 167 -17.36 -3.64 -6.40
N ILE A 168 -17.29 -3.22 -5.13
CA ILE A 168 -16.44 -3.89 -4.12
C ILE A 168 -16.81 -5.38 -3.97
N ARG A 169 -18.12 -5.70 -3.99
CA ARG A 169 -18.58 -7.09 -3.95
C ARG A 169 -18.13 -7.87 -5.19
N LEU A 170 -18.29 -7.30 -6.39
CA LEU A 170 -17.85 -7.94 -7.64
C LEU A 170 -16.34 -8.20 -7.66
N ILE A 171 -15.54 -7.24 -7.22
CA ILE A 171 -14.08 -7.38 -7.08
C ILE A 171 -13.74 -8.52 -6.12
N LYS A 172 -14.40 -8.57 -4.95
CA LYS A 172 -14.20 -9.63 -3.98
C LYS A 172 -14.58 -11.02 -4.53
N GLU A 173 -15.66 -11.12 -5.29
CA GLU A 173 -16.16 -12.40 -5.82
C GLU A 173 -15.29 -12.94 -6.96
N GLN A 174 -14.69 -12.06 -7.79
CA GLN A 174 -13.89 -12.46 -8.95
C GLN A 174 -12.40 -12.71 -8.65
N SER A 175 -11.87 -12.12 -7.59
CA SER A 175 -10.42 -12.10 -7.33
C SER A 175 -9.94 -13.35 -6.62
N GLU A 176 -8.83 -13.90 -7.10
CA GLU A 176 -8.18 -15.08 -6.49
C GLU A 176 -7.16 -14.70 -5.41
N VAL A 177 -6.77 -13.42 -5.38
CA VAL A 177 -5.87 -12.83 -4.38
C VAL A 177 -6.65 -12.04 -3.34
N PRO A 178 -6.08 -11.78 -2.14
CA PRO A 178 -6.74 -10.96 -1.14
C PRO A 178 -7.16 -9.58 -1.65
N VAL A 179 -8.42 -9.22 -1.37
CA VAL A 179 -8.98 -7.89 -1.64
C VAL A 179 -9.02 -7.08 -0.35
N ILE A 180 -8.35 -5.92 -0.34
CA ILE A 180 -8.23 -5.05 0.83
C ILE A 180 -8.74 -3.66 0.45
N VAL A 181 -9.91 -3.27 0.93
CA VAL A 181 -10.43 -1.92 0.68
C VAL A 181 -9.48 -0.90 1.30
N ASP A 182 -8.97 0.04 0.50
CA ASP A 182 -7.97 1.02 0.93
C ASP A 182 -8.40 2.44 0.57
N ALA A 183 -8.38 3.31 1.57
CA ALA A 183 -8.79 4.70 1.51
C ALA A 183 -10.29 4.94 1.23
N GLY A 184 -10.75 6.08 1.75
CA GLY A 184 -12.14 6.51 1.68
C GLY A 184 -12.68 7.00 3.00
#